data_AF-A0A7N1A9W4-F1
#
_entry.id   AF-A0A7N1A9W4-F1
#
_cell.length_a   1.000
_cell.length_b   1.000
_cell.length_c   1.000
_cell.angle_alpha   90.00
_cell.angle_beta   90.00
_cell.angle_gamma   90.00
#
_symmetry.space_group_name_H-M   'P 1'
#
loop_
_entity.id
_entity.type
_entity.pdbx_description
1 polymer ?
#
loop_
_entity_poly.entity_id
_entity_poly.type
_entity_poly.pdbx_seq_one_letter_code
_entity_poly.pdbx_strand_id
1 'polypeptide(L)'
;MMASVSAIFGVRIAATEGSGAKAAPAWSGAATVECSSRPQKKATKHHMKTRPKKTQPWDIKRKPTVYPAMPALPADWTLVEAAAVKEESIAVEAEVVESA
;
A
#
# COMPACT_ATOMS: atom_id res chain seq x y z
N MET A 1 49.70 -16.36 -32.95
CA MET A 1 48.96 -15.30 -33.67
C MET A 1 47.69 -15.02 -32.89
N MET A 2 47.62 -13.86 -32.24
CA MET A 2 46.43 -13.40 -31.52
C MET A 2 45.37 -12.92 -32.52
N ALA A 3 44.15 -13.45 -32.42
CA ALA A 3 43.00 -12.89 -33.13
C ALA A 3 42.26 -11.94 -32.17
N SER A 4 42.55 -10.64 -32.32
CA SER A 4 41.75 -9.55 -31.78
C SER A 4 40.45 -9.46 -32.58
N VAL A 5 39.30 -9.59 -31.93
CA VAL A 5 37.99 -9.36 -32.56
C VAL A 5 37.26 -8.27 -31.77
N SER A 6 37.72 -7.05 -31.96
CA SER A 6 36.97 -5.84 -31.62
C SER A 6 36.05 -5.48 -32.78
N ALA A 7 34.75 -5.83 -32.68
CA ALA A 7 33.62 -5.10 -33.30
C ALA A 7 32.34 -5.96 -33.28
N ILE A 8 31.41 -5.68 -32.36
CA ILE A 8 29.96 -5.74 -32.65
C ILE A 8 29.26 -4.61 -31.88
N PHE A 9 29.56 -3.36 -32.26
CA PHE A 9 28.60 -2.27 -32.10
C PHE A 9 27.74 -2.27 -33.37
N GLY A 10 26.41 -2.42 -33.24
CA GLY A 10 25.47 -2.16 -34.32
C GLY A 10 24.74 -3.36 -34.96
N VAL A 11 24.39 -4.40 -34.22
CA VAL A 11 23.41 -5.40 -34.73
C VAL A 11 22.02 -4.78 -34.76
N ARG A 12 21.58 -4.46 -35.97
CA ARG A 12 20.20 -4.18 -36.36
C ARG A 12 19.39 -5.47 -36.21
N ILE A 13 18.49 -5.54 -35.24
CA ILE A 13 17.53 -6.64 -35.10
C ILE A 13 16.59 -6.58 -36.31
N ALA A 14 16.69 -7.55 -37.21
CA ALA A 14 15.65 -7.80 -38.21
C ALA A 14 14.46 -8.44 -37.49
N ALA A 15 13.32 -7.75 -37.50
CA ALA A 15 12.06 -8.30 -37.04
C ALA A 15 11.61 -9.41 -38.01
N THR A 16 11.64 -10.66 -37.55
CA THR A 16 10.84 -11.73 -38.17
C THR A 16 9.52 -11.79 -37.41
N GLU A 17 8.43 -11.52 -38.11
CA GLU A 17 7.07 -11.61 -37.58
C GLU A 17 6.81 -13.04 -37.07
N GLY A 18 6.55 -13.17 -35.78
CA GLY A 18 6.33 -14.43 -35.10
C GLY A 18 5.40 -14.24 -33.92
N SER A 19 4.11 -14.51 -34.18
CA SER A 19 3.02 -14.87 -33.25
C SER A 19 3.20 -14.56 -31.76
N GLY A 20 2.27 -13.74 -31.23
CA GLY A 20 2.18 -13.41 -29.82
C GLY A 20 2.17 -14.63 -28.89
N ALA A 21 3.19 -14.71 -28.05
CA ALA A 21 3.16 -15.51 -26.83
C ALA A 21 3.24 -14.55 -25.63
N LYS A 22 2.14 -14.44 -24.89
CA LYS A 22 2.10 -13.74 -23.59
C LYS A 22 3.07 -14.48 -22.66
N ALA A 23 4.21 -13.86 -22.34
CA ALA A 23 5.15 -14.41 -21.38
C ALA A 23 4.47 -14.53 -20.00
N ALA A 24 4.22 -15.76 -19.57
CA ALA A 24 3.76 -16.07 -18.22
C ALA A 24 4.81 -15.61 -17.19
N PRO A 25 4.40 -15.22 -15.96
CA PRO A 25 5.35 -14.78 -14.95
C PRO A 25 6.23 -15.97 -14.55
N ALA A 26 7.49 -15.92 -14.94
CA ALA A 26 8.49 -16.89 -14.50
C ALA A 26 8.63 -16.81 -12.98
N TRP A 27 8.08 -17.81 -12.30
CA TRP A 27 8.39 -18.14 -10.91
C TRP A 27 9.91 -18.22 -10.77
N SER A 28 10.45 -17.44 -9.84
CA SER A 28 11.87 -17.19 -9.65
C SER A 28 12.64 -18.45 -9.28
N GLY A 29 13.15 -19.14 -10.30
CA GLY A 29 14.22 -20.12 -10.23
C GLY A 29 15.38 -19.75 -11.16
N ALA A 30 15.54 -18.47 -11.50
CA ALA A 30 16.58 -18.01 -12.41
C ALA A 30 17.96 -18.21 -11.78
N ALA A 31 18.74 -19.15 -12.35
CA ALA A 31 20.15 -19.29 -12.05
C ALA A 31 20.81 -17.90 -12.16
N THR A 32 21.28 -17.38 -11.04
CA THR A 32 21.90 -16.05 -10.99
C THR A 32 23.28 -16.20 -11.61
N VAL A 33 23.41 -15.88 -12.89
CA VAL A 33 24.72 -15.82 -13.56
C VAL A 33 25.50 -14.64 -12.98
N GLU A 34 26.42 -14.95 -12.07
CA GLU A 34 27.26 -13.97 -11.40
C GLU A 34 28.52 -13.71 -12.24
N CYS A 35 28.46 -12.70 -13.10
CA CYS A 35 29.64 -12.11 -13.71
C CYS A 35 30.29 -11.13 -12.70
N SER A 36 31.62 -11.17 -12.53
CA SER A 36 32.39 -10.31 -11.59
C SER A 36 32.21 -8.79 -11.83
N SER A 37 31.67 -8.41 -12.98
CA SER A 37 31.49 -7.01 -13.43
C SER A 37 30.18 -6.36 -12.95
N ARG A 38 29.62 -6.74 -11.79
CA ARG A 38 28.37 -6.12 -11.28
C ARG A 38 28.66 -4.85 -10.46
N PRO A 39 28.20 -3.66 -10.89
CA PRO A 39 28.43 -2.43 -10.13
C PRO A 39 27.64 -2.41 -8.81
N GLN A 40 28.28 -1.96 -7.73
CA GLN A 40 27.68 -1.90 -6.40
C GLN A 40 26.59 -0.81 -6.29
N LYS A 41 25.55 -1.07 -5.50
CA LYS A 41 24.57 -0.03 -5.12
C LYS A 41 25.09 0.72 -3.90
N LYS A 42 25.43 2.00 -4.07
CA LYS A 42 25.79 2.92 -2.98
C LYS A 42 24.85 4.14 -2.96
N ALA A 43 24.98 4.96 -1.90
CA ALA A 43 24.20 6.19 -1.69
C ALA A 43 22.69 5.97 -1.84
N THR A 44 21.97 6.87 -2.50
CA THR A 44 20.51 6.83 -2.69
C THR A 44 20.03 5.55 -3.38
N LYS A 45 20.81 5.01 -4.32
CA LYS A 45 20.48 3.74 -4.99
C LYS A 45 20.42 2.57 -4.01
N HIS A 46 21.24 2.60 -2.95
CA HIS A 46 21.13 1.65 -1.85
C HIS A 46 19.83 1.85 -1.08
N HIS A 47 19.55 3.07 -0.61
CA HIS A 47 18.32 3.39 0.15
C HIS A 47 17.04 3.00 -0.61
N MET A 48 16.98 3.27 -1.92
CA MET A 48 15.84 2.90 -2.76
C MET A 48 15.61 1.39 -2.81
N LYS A 49 16.70 0.60 -2.77
CA LYS A 49 16.65 -0.86 -2.85
C LYS A 49 16.33 -1.51 -1.52
N THR A 50 16.94 -1.03 -0.43
CA THR A 50 16.84 -1.65 0.90
C THR A 50 15.74 -1.06 1.78
N ARG A 51 15.08 0.04 1.38
CA ARG A 51 13.99 0.61 2.17
C ARG A 51 12.90 -0.44 2.47
N PRO A 52 12.46 -0.58 3.73
CA PRO A 52 11.36 -1.46 4.10
C PRO A 52 10.10 -1.12 3.31
N LYS A 53 9.43 -2.15 2.77
CA LYS A 53 8.15 -2.01 2.05
C LYS A 53 7.29 -3.23 2.35
N LYS A 54 5.99 -3.00 2.48
CA LYS A 54 5.01 -4.08 2.41
C LYS A 54 4.85 -4.47 0.94
N THR A 55 5.24 -5.68 0.58
CA THR A 55 5.13 -6.20 -0.80
C THR A 55 3.88 -7.05 -0.98
N GLN A 56 3.38 -7.64 0.10
CA GLN A 56 2.25 -8.56 0.05
C GLN A 56 0.91 -7.81 0.01
N PRO A 57 0.04 -8.05 -1.00
CA PRO A 57 -1.21 -7.31 -1.16
C PRO A 57 -2.16 -7.39 0.04
N TRP A 58 -2.14 -8.50 0.78
CA TRP A 58 -2.99 -8.68 1.96
C TRP A 58 -2.54 -7.81 3.14
N ASP A 59 -1.24 -7.62 3.35
CA ASP A 59 -0.69 -6.79 4.44
C ASP A 59 -0.86 -5.29 4.14
N ILE A 60 -0.83 -4.91 2.86
CA ILE A 60 -1.12 -3.55 2.41
C ILE A 60 -2.59 -3.18 2.68
N LYS A 61 -3.53 -4.13 2.54
CA LYS A 61 -4.97 -3.89 2.64
C LYS A 61 -5.53 -3.96 4.07
N ARG A 62 -4.70 -4.23 5.08
CA ARG A 62 -5.15 -4.25 6.48
C ARG A 62 -5.58 -2.85 6.92
N LYS A 63 -6.74 -2.79 7.57
CA LYS A 63 -7.31 -1.57 8.15
C LYS A 63 -7.50 -1.77 9.67
N PRO A 64 -7.65 -0.70 10.46
CA PRO A 64 -8.04 -0.81 11.86
C PRO A 64 -9.33 -1.63 12.01
N THR A 65 -9.42 -2.42 13.08
CA THR A 65 -10.63 -3.17 13.42
C THR A 65 -11.74 -2.19 13.83
N VAL A 66 -12.91 -2.30 13.20
CA VAL A 66 -14.08 -1.49 13.56
C VAL A 66 -14.87 -2.23 14.62
N TYR A 67 -14.98 -1.63 15.81
CA TYR A 67 -15.83 -2.12 16.90
C TYR A 67 -17.19 -1.42 16.88
N PRO A 68 -18.26 -2.08 17.37
CA PRO A 68 -19.54 -1.41 17.58
C PRO A 68 -19.38 -0.25 18.56
N ALA A 69 -20.19 0.78 18.39
CA ALA A 69 -20.23 1.89 19.35
C ALA A 69 -20.64 1.36 20.73
N MET A 70 -19.95 1.85 21.75
CA MET A 70 -20.29 1.53 23.13
C MET A 70 -21.67 2.14 23.46
N PRO A 71 -22.49 1.49 24.29
CA PRO A 71 -23.69 2.12 24.82
C PRO A 71 -23.33 3.43 25.53
N ALA A 72 -24.30 4.34 25.63
CA ALA A 72 -24.11 5.60 26.35
C ALA A 72 -23.64 5.31 27.77
N LEU A 73 -22.44 5.80 28.09
CA LEU A 73 -21.87 5.67 29.42
C LEU A 73 -22.58 6.64 30.37
N PRO A 74 -22.77 6.26 31.65
CA PRO A 74 -23.24 7.20 32.66
C PRO A 74 -22.20 8.32 32.86
N ALA A 75 -22.63 9.43 33.47
CA ALA A 75 -21.70 10.48 33.86
C ALA A 75 -20.63 9.96 34.82
N ASP A 76 -19.39 10.44 34.66
CA ASP A 76 -18.26 10.00 35.48
C ASP A 76 -18.48 10.29 36.97
N TRP A 77 -19.21 11.36 37.29
CA TRP A 77 -19.60 11.76 38.63
C TRP A 77 -20.83 12.68 38.58
N THR A 78 -21.63 12.67 39.66
CA THR A 78 -22.83 13.51 39.78
C THR A 78 -22.82 14.23 41.12
N LEU A 79 -23.06 15.55 41.12
CA LEU A 79 -23.31 16.30 42.35
C LEU A 79 -24.70 15.99 42.87
N VAL A 80 -24.80 15.62 44.14
CA VAL A 80 -26.03 15.14 44.79
C VAL A 80 -27.17 16.16 44.72
N GLU A 81 -26.89 17.46 44.67
CA GLU A 81 -27.90 18.52 44.59
C GLU A 81 -28.57 18.65 43.21
N ALA A 82 -27.91 18.20 42.13
CA ALA A 82 -28.42 18.31 40.76
C ALA A 82 -29.28 17.10 40.33
N ALA A 83 -29.26 16.00 41.09
CA ALA A 83 -30.01 14.77 40.78
C ALA A 83 -31.52 14.89 41.10
N ALA A 84 -31.94 15.88 41.87
CA ALA A 84 -33.36 16.12 42.18
C ALA A 84 -34.14 16.78 41.03
N VAL A 85 -33.47 17.16 39.93
CA VAL A 85 -34.07 17.90 38.79
C VAL A 85 -33.69 17.21 37.47
N LYS A 86 -34.23 16.02 37.19
CA LYS A 86 -34.34 15.43 35.84
C LYS A 86 -35.04 14.07 35.89
N GLU A 87 -36.35 14.09 36.08
CA GLU A 87 -37.23 13.10 35.45
C GLU A 87 -38.13 13.87 34.48
N GLU A 88 -38.36 13.28 33.30
CA GLU A 88 -39.26 13.76 32.23
C GLU A 88 -38.78 14.92 31.33
N SER A 89 -38.22 14.56 30.17
CA SER A 89 -38.67 15.01 28.83
C SER A 89 -37.55 14.90 27.79
N ILE A 90 -37.64 13.91 26.89
CA ILE A 90 -37.09 14.03 25.54
C ILE A 90 -38.09 13.41 24.55
N ALA A 91 -38.98 14.25 24.04
CA ALA A 91 -39.59 14.12 22.73
C ALA A 91 -39.87 15.54 22.23
N VAL A 92 -39.00 16.08 21.36
CA VAL A 92 -39.34 17.26 20.55
C VAL A 92 -38.84 16.98 19.13
N GLU A 93 -39.82 16.73 18.26
CA GLU A 93 -39.70 16.75 16.80
C GLU A 93 -39.28 18.15 16.33
N ALA A 94 -38.43 18.23 15.30
CA ALA A 94 -38.06 19.47 14.65
C ALA A 94 -38.60 19.49 13.22
N GLU A 95 -39.75 20.14 13.02
CA GLU A 95 -40.16 20.77 11.77
C GLU A 95 -40.39 22.25 12.05
N VAL A 96 -39.56 23.13 11.47
CA VAL A 96 -39.97 24.50 11.15
C VAL A 96 -39.41 24.85 9.78
N VAL A 97 -40.37 25.07 8.87
CA VAL A 97 -40.27 25.61 7.52
C VAL A 97 -39.80 27.07 7.55
N GLU A 98 -38.80 27.40 6.72
CA GLU A 98 -38.37 28.78 6.46
C GLU A 98 -39.04 29.31 5.17
N SER A 99 -39.76 30.43 5.26
CA SER A 99 -40.22 31.23 4.12
C SER A 99 -40.35 32.69 4.54
N ALA A 100 -39.43 33.53 4.05
CA ALA A 100 -39.65 34.90 3.53
C ALA A 100 -38.32 35.49 3.04
#